data_AF-X1ID42-F1
#
_entry.id   AF-X1ID42-F1
#
_cell.length_a   1.000
_cell.length_b   1.000
_cell.length_c   1.000
_cell.angle_alpha   90.00
_cell.angle_beta   90.00
_cell.angle_gamma   90.00
#
_symmetry.space_group_name_H-M   'P 1'
#
loop_
_entity.id
_entity.type
_entity.pdbx_description
1 polymer ?
#
loop_
_entity_poly.entity_id
_entity_poly.type
_entity_poly.pdbx_seq_one_letter_code
_entity_poly.pdbx_strand_id
1 'polypeptide(L)'
;RFSEASLVKRMEELGIGRPSTYASIIQVLKDRGYVKLDKKRLHGEDKGRVVIAFLENFFARYVEFDFTANLEEQLDRISNNEISWQQVLKDFWQDFVGAINDIKDVRVSQVLDVLDEMLGPHIYTPREDGGDPRQCPTCGTGRLNLKAGKFGAFVGCSNYPECRYTRPLASGGEGGGDRVLGQDPDTGFDVAVKSGRFGPYIQLGEQKDYAEEEKPKRAGIPKGMSPGDVELELALKLLALPRQVGIHPEDGEP
;
A
#
# COMPACT_ATOMS: atom_id res chain seq x y z
N ARG A 1 11.61 1.45 15.23
CA ARG A 1 10.83 0.25 14.84
C ARG A 1 10.29 -0.38 16.10
N PHE A 2 9.08 -0.95 16.07
CA PHE A 2 8.44 -1.54 17.24
C PHE A 2 8.19 -3.04 17.01
N SER A 3 8.26 -3.87 18.03
CA SER A 3 7.44 -5.10 18.05
C SER A 3 6.01 -4.74 18.43
N GLU A 4 5.04 -5.64 18.20
CA GLU A 4 3.64 -5.42 18.63
C GLU A 4 3.58 -5.08 20.12
N ALA A 5 4.25 -5.85 20.99
CA ALA A 5 4.28 -5.59 22.43
C ALA A 5 4.86 -4.22 22.79
N SER A 6 5.97 -3.80 22.15
CA SER A 6 6.55 -2.48 22.42
C SER A 6 5.71 -1.32 21.88
N LEU A 7 4.93 -1.56 20.81
CA LEU A 7 3.98 -0.57 20.29
C LEU A 7 2.80 -0.41 21.25
N VAL A 8 2.23 -1.51 21.73
CA VAL A 8 1.16 -1.48 22.74
C VAL A 8 1.62 -0.74 23.98
N LYS A 9 2.81 -1.06 24.50
CA LYS A 9 3.37 -0.35 25.66
C LYS A 9 3.50 1.14 25.40
N ARG A 10 3.97 1.53 24.20
CA ARG A 10 4.10 2.95 23.84
C ARG A 10 2.75 3.66 23.71
N MET A 11 1.74 2.97 23.17
CA MET A 11 0.38 3.50 23.08
C MET A 11 -0.23 3.71 24.47
N GLU A 12 -0.03 2.76 25.37
CA GLU A 12 -0.46 2.85 26.77
C GLU A 12 0.21 4.04 27.50
N GLU A 13 1.53 4.22 27.34
CA GLU A 13 2.27 5.38 27.88
C GLU A 13 1.74 6.73 27.38
N LEU A 14 1.22 6.76 26.15
CA LEU A 14 0.65 7.95 25.53
C LEU A 14 -0.86 8.11 25.79
N GLY A 15 -1.49 7.19 26.50
CA GLY A 15 -2.95 7.22 26.74
C GLY A 15 -3.79 6.92 25.50
N ILE A 16 -3.19 6.36 24.45
CA ILE A 16 -3.84 6.08 23.16
C ILE A 16 -4.33 4.64 23.12
N GLY A 17 -5.63 4.44 22.90
CA GLY A 17 -6.24 3.12 22.88
C GLY A 17 -6.47 2.52 24.27
N ARG A 18 -7.06 1.33 24.30
CA ARG A 18 -7.48 0.60 25.51
C ARG A 18 -7.16 -0.90 25.35
N PRO A 19 -7.14 -1.71 26.42
CA PRO A 19 -6.90 -3.15 26.33
C PRO A 19 -7.79 -3.88 25.30
N SER A 20 -9.01 -3.39 25.10
CA SER A 20 -9.97 -3.90 24.11
C SER A 20 -9.63 -3.52 22.66
N THR A 21 -8.84 -2.47 22.43
CA THR A 21 -8.59 -1.91 21.09
C THR A 21 -7.19 -2.19 20.56
N TYR A 22 -6.19 -2.43 21.41
CA TYR A 22 -4.79 -2.61 20.97
C TYR A 22 -4.59 -3.64 19.85
N ALA A 23 -5.15 -4.84 20.01
CA ALA A 23 -5.04 -5.89 19.00
C ALA A 23 -5.70 -5.48 17.67
N SER A 24 -6.89 -4.88 17.74
CA SER A 24 -7.63 -4.42 16.57
C SER A 24 -6.91 -3.29 15.82
N ILE A 25 -6.27 -2.35 16.53
CA ILE A 25 -5.50 -1.26 15.94
C ILE A 25 -4.33 -1.82 15.13
N ILE A 26 -3.54 -2.71 15.73
CA ILE A 26 -2.40 -3.34 15.04
C ILE A 26 -2.88 -4.16 13.84
N GLN A 27 -4.00 -4.87 13.97
CA GLN A 27 -4.56 -5.65 12.87
C GLN A 27 -4.99 -4.75 11.70
N VAL A 28 -5.70 -3.65 11.98
CA VAL A 28 -6.11 -2.68 10.94
C VAL A 28 -4.91 -2.04 10.25
N LEU A 29 -3.84 -1.72 10.99
CA LEU A 29 -2.61 -1.18 10.39
C LEU A 29 -1.96 -2.17 9.41
N LYS A 30 -1.98 -3.47 9.73
CA LYS A 30 -1.48 -4.54 8.87
C LYS A 30 -2.40 -4.76 7.66
N ASP A 31 -3.69 -4.98 7.89
CA ASP A 31 -4.68 -5.30 6.84
C ASP A 31 -4.80 -4.19 5.80
N ARG A 32 -4.65 -2.93 6.21
CA ARG A 32 -4.68 -1.78 5.30
C ARG A 32 -3.35 -1.53 4.59
N GLY A 33 -2.31 -2.29 4.89
CA GLY A 33 -0.97 -2.15 4.31
C GLY A 33 -0.29 -0.84 4.72
N TYR A 34 -0.51 -0.36 5.94
CA TYR A 34 0.23 0.80 6.47
C TYR A 34 1.53 0.38 7.14
N VAL A 35 1.56 -0.84 7.67
CA VAL A 35 2.75 -1.45 8.25
C VAL A 35 2.90 -2.88 7.75
N LYS A 36 4.16 -3.33 7.60
CA LYS A 36 4.49 -4.74 7.39
C LYS A 36 5.18 -5.32 8.61
N LEU A 37 4.94 -6.60 8.85
CA LEU A 37 5.65 -7.37 9.87
C LEU A 37 6.86 -8.06 9.21
N ASP A 38 8.07 -7.65 9.60
CA ASP A 38 9.32 -8.26 9.15
C ASP A 38 10.16 -8.63 10.38
N LYS A 39 10.61 -9.89 10.48
CA LYS A 39 11.39 -10.40 11.62
C LYS A 39 10.81 -10.00 12.99
N LYS A 40 9.49 -10.13 13.15
CA LYS A 40 8.72 -9.76 14.37
C LYS A 40 8.78 -8.27 14.73
N ARG A 41 9.12 -7.40 13.78
CA ARG A 41 9.12 -5.94 13.92
C ARG A 41 8.16 -5.33 12.90
N LEU A 42 7.44 -4.30 13.31
CA LEU A 42 6.58 -3.49 12.48
C LEU A 42 7.40 -2.41 11.78
N HIS A 43 7.24 -2.35 10.47
CA HIS A 43 7.88 -1.39 9.58
C HIS A 43 6.79 -0.59 8.86
N GLY A 44 6.86 0.74 8.92
CA GLY A 44 5.94 1.58 8.14
C GLY A 44 6.18 1.40 6.64
N GLU A 45 5.10 1.14 5.91
CA GLU A 45 5.09 1.07 4.45
C GLU A 45 4.92 2.46 3.83
N ASP A 46 5.23 2.60 2.54
CA ASP A 46 5.12 3.88 1.83
C ASP A 46 3.69 4.40 1.81
N LYS A 47 2.69 3.52 1.72
CA LYS A 47 1.28 3.90 1.85
C LYS A 47 0.99 4.55 3.20
N GLY A 48 1.51 3.96 4.29
CA GLY A 48 1.38 4.53 5.63
C GLY A 48 2.07 5.89 5.74
N ARG A 49 3.25 6.03 5.14
CA ARG A 49 3.99 7.31 5.10
C ARG A 49 3.23 8.39 4.34
N VAL A 50 2.63 8.08 3.20
CA VAL A 50 1.79 9.02 2.44
C VAL A 50 0.62 9.51 3.28
N VAL A 51 -0.09 8.59 3.95
CA VAL A 51 -1.23 8.93 4.77
C VAL A 51 -0.81 9.81 5.95
N ILE A 52 0.27 9.47 6.65
CA ILE A 52 0.76 10.28 7.77
C ILE A 52 1.25 11.64 7.31
N ALA A 53 2.02 11.75 6.23
CA ALA A 53 2.46 13.05 5.71
C ALA A 53 1.26 13.94 5.33
N PHE A 54 0.20 13.35 4.77
CA PHE A 54 -1.04 14.07 4.49
C PHE A 54 -1.73 14.55 5.77
N LEU A 55 -1.89 13.67 6.76
CA LEU A 55 -2.57 14.02 8.00
C LEU A 55 -1.76 15.01 8.84
N GLU A 56 -0.43 14.91 8.90
CA GLU A 56 0.42 15.87 9.61
C GLU A 56 0.40 17.25 8.96
N ASN A 57 0.29 17.34 7.63
CA ASN A 57 0.30 18.64 6.95
C ASN A 57 -1.05 19.35 6.97
N PHE A 58 -2.15 18.59 6.89
CA PHE A 58 -3.50 19.16 6.74
C PHE A 58 -4.37 18.98 7.98
N PHE A 59 -4.11 17.96 8.79
CA PHE A 59 -4.94 17.58 9.95
C PHE A 59 -4.09 17.37 11.22
N ALA A 60 -3.00 18.12 11.40
CA ALA A 60 -2.00 17.94 12.46
C ALA A 60 -2.63 17.69 13.84
N ARG A 61 -3.56 18.58 14.24
CA ARG A 61 -4.32 18.49 15.50
C ARG A 61 -4.95 17.12 15.75
N TYR A 62 -5.45 16.45 14.72
CA TYR A 62 -6.18 15.18 14.85
C TYR A 62 -5.28 13.94 14.92
N VAL A 63 -4.00 14.08 14.57
CA VAL A 63 -3.01 12.99 14.66
C VAL A 63 -2.01 13.18 15.81
N GLU A 64 -2.09 14.32 16.51
CA GLU A 64 -1.36 14.55 17.74
C GLU A 64 -1.77 13.53 18.83
N PHE A 65 -0.77 13.08 19.59
CA PHE A 65 -0.98 12.10 20.64
C PHE A 65 -1.92 12.62 21.73
N ASP A 66 -1.75 13.88 22.14
CA ASP A 66 -2.54 14.52 23.19
C ASP A 66 -4.02 14.64 22.80
N PHE A 67 -4.32 14.92 21.53
CA PHE A 67 -5.70 14.96 21.04
C PHE A 67 -6.38 13.59 21.18
N THR A 68 -5.70 12.54 20.73
CA THR A 68 -6.23 11.18 20.78
C THR A 68 -6.42 10.72 22.22
N ALA A 69 -5.44 10.98 23.08
CA ALA A 69 -5.51 10.65 24.51
C ALA A 69 -6.66 11.39 25.22
N ASN A 70 -6.84 12.69 24.92
CA ASN A 70 -7.93 13.48 25.50
C ASN A 70 -9.30 12.99 25.05
N LEU A 71 -9.46 12.61 23.78
CA LEU A 71 -10.72 12.05 23.29
C LEU A 71 -11.06 10.73 23.99
N GLU A 72 -10.07 9.85 24.19
CA GLU A 72 -10.25 8.61 24.93
C GLU A 72 -10.65 8.87 26.40
N GLU A 73 -10.05 9.87 27.06
CA GLU A 73 -10.45 10.31 28.39
C GLU A 73 -11.90 10.83 28.41
N GLN A 74 -12.33 11.60 27.41
CA GLN A 74 -13.71 12.05 27.29
C GLN A 74 -14.67 10.86 27.16
N LEU A 75 -14.31 9.82 26.40
CA LEU A 75 -15.12 8.61 26.26
C LEU A 75 -15.25 7.85 27.59
N ASP A 76 -14.19 7.78 28.40
CA ASP A 76 -14.25 7.19 29.74
C ASP A 76 -15.18 7.99 30.67
N ARG A 77 -15.09 9.32 30.63
CA ARG A 77 -15.99 10.22 31.39
C ARG A 77 -17.44 10.09 30.96
N ILE A 78 -17.70 9.86 29.67
CA ILE A 78 -19.05 9.52 29.18
C ILE A 78 -19.52 8.19 29.78
N SER A 79 -18.67 7.16 29.78
CA SER A 79 -19.01 5.85 30.36
C SER A 79 -19.30 5.93 31.87
N ASN A 80 -18.65 6.87 32.57
CA ASN A 80 -18.91 7.16 33.99
C ASN A 80 -20.09 8.12 34.21
N ASN A 81 -20.78 8.55 33.14
CA ASN A 81 -21.89 9.50 33.18
C ASN A 81 -21.51 10.87 33.78
N GLU A 82 -20.25 11.30 33.59
CA GLU A 82 -19.73 12.59 34.07
C GLU A 82 -19.95 13.72 33.07
N ILE A 83 -19.99 13.40 31.77
CA ILE A 83 -20.20 14.37 30.68
C ILE A 83 -21.19 13.84 29.65
N SER A 84 -21.86 14.76 28.93
CA SER A 84 -22.83 14.41 27.89
C SER A 84 -22.15 14.00 26.60
N TRP A 85 -22.42 12.79 26.12
CA TRP A 85 -21.93 12.29 24.83
C TRP A 85 -22.38 13.16 23.65
N GLN A 86 -23.59 13.73 23.71
CA GLN A 86 -24.12 14.59 22.65
C GLN A 86 -23.31 15.87 22.52
N GLN A 87 -22.86 16.41 23.66
CA GLN A 87 -22.05 17.62 23.68
C GLN A 87 -20.67 17.34 23.11
N VAL A 88 -20.01 16.25 23.53
CA VAL A 88 -18.72 15.82 22.99
C VAL A 88 -18.76 15.62 21.47
N LEU A 89 -19.78 14.91 20.95
CA LEU A 89 -19.92 14.72 19.51
C LEU A 89 -20.17 16.04 18.76
N LYS A 90 -20.97 16.94 19.34
CA LYS A 90 -21.26 18.23 18.72
C LYS A 90 -19.99 19.09 18.62
N ASP A 91 -19.22 19.16 19.71
CA ASP A 91 -17.99 19.95 19.77
C ASP A 91 -16.94 19.39 18.82
N PHE A 92 -16.73 18.06 18.82
CA PHE A 92 -15.86 17.39 17.87
C PHE A 92 -16.28 17.67 16.42
N TRP A 93 -17.56 17.53 16.10
CA TRP A 93 -18.05 17.70 14.73
C TRP A 93 -17.92 19.13 14.23
N GLN A 94 -18.16 20.13 15.08
CA GLN A 94 -18.00 21.54 14.72
C GLN A 94 -16.55 21.86 14.33
N ASP A 95 -15.59 21.43 15.15
CA ASP A 95 -14.17 21.63 14.89
C ASP A 95 -13.68 20.86 13.66
N PHE A 96 -14.13 19.60 13.53
CA PHE A 96 -13.70 18.72 12.43
C PHE A 96 -14.19 19.18 11.07
N VAL A 97 -15.45 19.61 10.98
CA VAL A 97 -16.00 20.16 9.74
C VAL A 97 -15.34 21.49 9.38
N GLY A 98 -14.99 22.31 10.37
CA GLY A 98 -14.19 23.52 10.16
C GLY A 98 -12.86 23.19 9.46
N ALA A 99 -12.10 22.26 10.01
CA ALA A 99 -10.83 21.82 9.43
C ALA A 99 -10.99 21.25 8.01
N ILE A 100 -12.06 20.48 7.74
CA ILE A 100 -12.34 19.97 6.39
C ILE A 100 -12.58 21.13 5.41
N ASN A 101 -13.35 22.14 5.81
CA ASN A 101 -13.68 23.26 4.92
C ASN A 101 -12.44 24.06 4.54
N ASP A 102 -11.48 24.24 5.45
CA ASP A 102 -10.22 24.94 5.18
C ASP A 102 -9.37 24.24 4.11
N ILE A 103 -9.46 22.91 4.03
CA ILE A 103 -8.67 22.08 3.10
C ILE A 103 -9.41 21.83 1.78
N LYS A 104 -10.74 21.92 1.78
CA LYS A 104 -11.58 21.59 0.63
C LYS A 104 -11.24 22.40 -0.63
N ASP A 105 -10.74 23.61 -0.44
CA ASP A 105 -10.35 24.52 -1.52
C ASP A 105 -8.93 24.27 -2.04
N VAL A 106 -8.14 23.43 -1.37
CA VAL A 106 -6.80 23.04 -1.81
C VAL A 106 -6.92 22.06 -2.98
N ARG A 107 -6.22 22.37 -4.08
CA ARG A 107 -6.22 21.49 -5.25
C ARG A 107 -5.45 20.21 -4.96
N VAL A 108 -5.96 19.07 -5.41
CA VAL A 108 -5.29 17.76 -5.29
C VAL A 108 -3.85 17.80 -5.81
N SER A 109 -3.56 18.59 -6.85
CA SER A 109 -2.19 18.76 -7.36
C SER A 109 -1.26 19.39 -6.33
N GLN A 110 -1.69 20.42 -5.62
CA GLN A 110 -0.89 21.09 -4.59
C GLN A 110 -0.62 20.15 -3.41
N VAL A 111 -1.63 19.36 -3.02
CA VAL A 111 -1.47 18.31 -2.01
C VAL A 111 -0.40 17.31 -2.44
N LEU A 112 -0.45 16.84 -3.70
CA LEU A 112 0.53 15.89 -4.21
C LEU A 112 1.94 16.46 -4.29
N ASP A 113 2.10 17.73 -4.64
CA ASP A 113 3.40 18.40 -4.68
C ASP A 113 4.04 18.47 -3.29
N VAL A 114 3.26 18.86 -2.27
CA VAL A 114 3.72 18.87 -0.86
C VAL A 114 4.11 17.46 -0.41
N LEU A 115 3.26 16.46 -0.70
CA LEU A 115 3.55 15.08 -0.35
C LEU A 115 4.80 14.54 -1.06
N ASP A 116 4.99 14.88 -2.34
CA ASP A 116 6.15 14.46 -3.13
C ASP A 116 7.46 15.03 -2.58
N GLU A 117 7.44 16.27 -2.10
CA GLU A 117 8.59 16.90 -1.45
C GLU A 117 8.92 16.21 -0.12
N MET A 118 7.93 16.07 0.76
CA MET A 118 8.11 15.48 2.09
C MET A 118 8.54 14.02 2.05
N LEU A 119 7.95 13.24 1.14
CA LEU A 119 8.22 11.81 1.02
C LEU A 119 9.41 11.51 0.12
N GLY A 120 9.98 12.53 -0.55
CA GLY A 120 11.08 12.37 -1.48
C GLY A 120 12.24 11.51 -0.95
N PRO A 121 12.75 11.75 0.28
CA PRO A 121 13.83 10.93 0.87
C PRO A 121 13.46 9.46 1.13
N HIS A 122 12.16 9.16 1.23
CA HIS A 122 11.67 7.80 1.47
C HIS A 122 11.29 7.08 0.17
N ILE A 123 10.77 7.81 -0.81
CA ILE A 123 10.31 7.27 -2.08
C ILE A 123 11.49 7.11 -3.06
N TYR A 124 12.37 8.10 -3.15
CA TYR A 124 13.48 8.13 -4.11
C TYR A 124 14.75 7.64 -3.42
N THR A 125 15.02 6.34 -3.54
CA THR A 125 16.24 5.74 -3.01
C THR A 125 17.48 6.36 -3.66
N PRO A 126 18.50 6.73 -2.86
CA PRO A 126 19.78 7.17 -3.37
C PRO A 126 20.34 6.14 -4.34
N ARG A 127 20.88 6.67 -5.43
CA ARG A 127 21.34 5.89 -6.56
C ARG A 127 22.82 5.55 -6.34
N GLU A 128 23.22 4.30 -6.59
CA GLU A 128 24.60 3.84 -6.30
C GLU A 128 25.66 4.59 -7.13
N ASP A 129 25.26 5.10 -8.28
CA ASP A 129 26.04 5.95 -9.19
C ASP A 129 26.23 7.39 -8.68
N GLY A 130 25.64 7.75 -7.54
CA GLY A 130 25.65 9.12 -6.99
C GLY A 130 24.82 10.12 -7.80
N GLY A 131 24.01 9.66 -8.76
CA GLY A 131 23.12 10.49 -9.56
C GLY A 131 21.89 10.98 -8.79
N ASP A 132 21.13 11.90 -9.40
CA ASP A 132 19.87 12.41 -8.81
C ASP A 132 18.89 11.24 -8.61
N PRO A 133 18.44 10.96 -7.36
CA PRO A 133 17.47 9.90 -7.06
C PRO A 133 16.14 10.05 -7.80
N ARG A 134 15.80 11.26 -8.24
CA ARG A 134 14.58 11.56 -9.00
C ARG A 134 14.77 11.39 -10.51
N GLN A 135 15.97 11.06 -10.99
CA GLN A 135 16.18 10.83 -12.41
C GLN A 135 15.53 9.51 -12.84
N CYS A 136 14.70 9.56 -13.88
CA CYS A 136 14.07 8.36 -14.42
C CYS A 136 15.12 7.37 -14.96
N PRO A 137 15.11 6.09 -14.54
CA PRO A 137 16.09 5.10 -15.01
C PRO A 137 15.87 4.70 -16.47
N THR A 138 14.66 4.86 -17.00
CA THR A 138 14.32 4.43 -18.37
C THR A 138 14.75 5.43 -19.44
N CYS A 139 14.57 6.73 -19.18
CA CYS A 139 14.85 7.76 -20.19
C CYS A 139 16.02 8.67 -19.86
N GLY A 140 16.51 8.68 -18.61
CA GLY A 140 17.63 9.51 -18.15
C GLY A 140 17.34 11.02 -18.11
N THR A 141 16.37 11.53 -18.86
CA THR A 141 16.08 12.98 -18.97
C THR A 141 14.86 13.40 -18.16
N GLY A 142 13.92 12.48 -17.90
CA GLY A 142 12.70 12.76 -17.15
C GLY A 142 12.89 12.69 -15.64
N ARG A 143 12.10 13.49 -14.91
CA ARG A 143 12.05 13.51 -13.45
C ARG A 143 10.90 12.64 -12.94
N LEU A 144 11.15 11.90 -11.87
CA LEU A 144 10.17 11.09 -11.16
C LEU A 144 9.42 11.97 -10.16
N ASN A 145 8.09 11.93 -10.21
CA ASN A 145 7.20 12.63 -9.28
C ASN A 145 6.09 11.67 -8.80
N LEU A 146 5.59 11.91 -7.58
CA LEU A 146 4.40 11.27 -7.04
C LEU A 146 3.15 11.72 -7.80
N LYS A 147 2.33 10.75 -8.20
CA LYS A 147 1.06 10.96 -8.89
C LYS A 147 -0.02 10.12 -8.23
N ALA A 148 -1.27 10.60 -8.30
CA ALA A 148 -2.45 9.83 -7.89
C ALA A 148 -3.05 9.08 -9.09
N GLY A 149 -3.40 7.81 -8.89
CA GLY A 149 -4.09 6.99 -9.89
C GLY A 149 -5.23 6.18 -9.28
N LYS A 150 -5.99 5.49 -10.14
CA LYS A 150 -7.13 4.64 -9.73
C LYS A 150 -6.73 3.55 -8.73
N PHE A 151 -5.48 3.08 -8.80
CA PHE A 151 -4.95 1.99 -7.97
C PHE A 151 -4.09 2.51 -6.80
N GLY A 152 -4.18 3.81 -6.49
CA GLY A 152 -3.40 4.46 -5.43
C GLY A 152 -2.30 5.37 -5.97
N ALA A 153 -1.46 5.86 -5.06
CA ALA A 153 -0.33 6.71 -5.40
C ALA A 153 0.77 5.90 -6.11
N PHE A 154 1.40 6.49 -7.11
CA PHE A 154 2.49 5.89 -7.86
C PHE A 154 3.52 6.94 -8.26
N VAL A 155 4.76 6.52 -8.47
CA VAL A 155 5.80 7.35 -9.05
C VAL A 155 5.73 7.26 -10.56
N GLY A 156 5.69 8.40 -11.25
CA GLY A 156 5.67 8.45 -12.71
C GLY A 156 6.69 9.43 -13.27
N CYS A 157 7.14 9.17 -14.50
CA CYS A 157 8.01 10.08 -15.23
C CYS A 157 7.27 11.36 -15.66
N SER A 158 7.99 12.49 -15.66
CA SER A 158 7.53 13.77 -16.18
C SER A 158 7.35 13.76 -17.70
N ASN A 159 8.16 12.98 -18.43
CA ASN A 159 8.20 12.95 -19.89
C ASN A 159 7.09 12.06 -20.51
N TYR A 160 6.01 11.78 -19.80
CA TYR A 160 4.85 11.13 -20.40
C TYR A 160 4.23 12.06 -21.46
N PRO A 161 3.87 11.59 -22.67
CA PRO A 161 3.72 10.18 -23.09
C PRO A 161 4.97 9.51 -23.69
N GLU A 162 6.06 10.25 -23.95
CA GLU A 162 7.31 9.77 -24.54
C GLU A 162 7.98 8.69 -23.65
N CYS A 163 7.94 8.87 -22.33
CA CYS A 163 8.42 7.91 -21.35
C CYS A 163 7.28 7.47 -20.44
N ARG A 164 6.96 6.16 -20.46
CA ARG A 164 5.84 5.55 -19.72
C ARG A 164 6.28 4.83 -18.44
N TYR A 165 7.45 5.16 -17.90
CA TYR A 165 7.91 4.59 -16.65
C TYR A 165 6.96 4.95 -15.50
N THR A 166 6.48 3.93 -14.80
CA THR A 166 5.67 4.05 -13.60
C THR A 166 6.07 3.00 -12.58
N ARG A 167 6.11 3.35 -11.30
CA ARG A 167 6.35 2.43 -10.19
C ARG A 167 5.28 2.63 -9.11
N PRO A 168 4.54 1.59 -8.70
CA PRO A 168 3.58 1.71 -7.60
C PRO A 168 4.28 2.03 -6.27
N LEU A 169 3.63 2.80 -5.40
CA LEU A 169 4.18 3.09 -4.06
C LEU A 169 3.93 1.93 -3.08
N ALA A 170 2.88 1.14 -3.26
CA ALA A 170 2.44 0.10 -2.31
C ALA A 170 3.26 -1.21 -2.37
N SER A 171 4.52 -1.15 -2.79
CA SER A 171 5.38 -2.34 -2.87
C SER A 171 6.78 -1.95 -2.45
N GLY A 172 7.01 -1.98 -1.14
CA GLY A 172 8.34 -1.85 -0.54
C GLY A 172 9.20 -3.05 -0.93
N GLY A 173 9.80 -2.97 -2.11
CA GLY A 173 10.75 -3.90 -2.71
C GLY A 173 11.31 -3.26 -3.98
N GLU A 174 12.62 -3.33 -4.14
CA GLU A 174 13.39 -2.73 -5.22
C GLU A 174 12.80 -3.01 -6.61
N GLY A 175 12.79 -1.98 -7.46
CA GLY A 175 12.53 -2.10 -8.89
C GLY A 175 11.05 -2.25 -9.26
N GLY A 176 10.67 -1.63 -10.36
CA GLY A 176 9.50 -2.08 -11.13
C GLY A 176 9.76 -3.43 -11.81
N GLY A 177 10.31 -4.38 -11.07
CA GLY A 177 10.68 -5.71 -11.51
C GLY A 177 9.85 -6.74 -10.77
N ASP A 178 9.20 -7.58 -11.55
CA ASP A 178 8.75 -8.95 -11.25
C ASP A 178 9.00 -9.42 -9.81
N ARG A 179 7.94 -9.48 -8.99
CA ARG A 179 8.03 -10.04 -7.64
C ARG A 179 8.05 -11.56 -7.72
N VAL A 180 9.24 -12.15 -7.60
CA VAL A 180 9.42 -13.61 -7.56
C VAL A 180 8.83 -14.17 -6.26
N LEU A 181 7.86 -15.07 -6.39
CA LEU A 181 7.14 -15.74 -5.30
C LEU A 181 7.85 -17.03 -4.83
N GLY A 182 8.68 -17.62 -5.68
CA GLY A 182 9.39 -18.89 -5.44
C GLY A 182 9.49 -19.70 -6.72
N GLN A 183 9.89 -20.96 -6.61
CA GLN A 183 10.01 -21.89 -7.75
C GLN A 183 8.84 -22.87 -7.78
N ASP A 184 8.40 -23.19 -8.99
CA ASP A 184 7.41 -24.23 -9.21
C ASP A 184 8.03 -25.62 -8.95
N PRO A 185 7.43 -26.46 -8.10
CA PRO A 185 7.97 -27.79 -7.78
C PRO A 185 8.07 -28.74 -8.97
N ASP A 186 7.21 -28.56 -9.99
CA ASP A 186 7.11 -29.47 -11.13
C ASP A 186 8.12 -29.11 -12.24
N THR A 187 8.28 -27.82 -12.53
CA THR A 187 9.15 -27.32 -13.61
C THR A 187 10.49 -26.76 -13.13
N GLY A 188 10.60 -26.39 -11.85
CA GLY A 188 11.77 -25.70 -11.30
C GLY A 188 11.91 -24.24 -11.74
N PHE A 189 10.95 -23.69 -12.50
CA PHE A 189 10.98 -22.32 -12.99
C PHE A 189 10.49 -21.33 -11.94
N ASP A 190 11.03 -20.11 -12.00
CA ASP A 190 10.63 -19.03 -11.11
C ASP A 190 9.20 -18.57 -11.41
N VAL A 191 8.36 -18.48 -10.37
CA VAL A 191 7.02 -17.91 -10.43
C VAL A 191 7.10 -16.46 -10.00
N ALA A 192 6.68 -15.53 -10.85
CA ALA A 192 6.75 -14.11 -10.56
C ALA A 192 5.44 -13.36 -10.83
N VAL A 193 5.14 -12.37 -9.99
CA VAL A 193 4.08 -11.39 -10.23
C VAL A 193 4.65 -10.21 -11.00
N LYS A 194 4.22 -10.05 -12.24
CA LYS A 194 4.66 -8.97 -13.15
C LYS A 194 3.53 -7.94 -13.35
N SER A 195 3.90 -6.73 -13.74
CA SER A 195 2.94 -5.66 -14.08
C SER A 195 2.77 -5.54 -15.60
N GLY A 196 1.55 -5.76 -16.10
CA GLY A 196 1.25 -5.72 -17.53
C GLY A 196 0.22 -4.64 -17.92
N ARG A 197 0.02 -4.44 -19.23
CA ARG A 197 -0.93 -3.46 -19.80
C ARG A 197 -2.39 -3.69 -19.41
N PHE A 198 -2.75 -4.91 -19.01
CA PHE A 198 -4.11 -5.30 -18.61
C PHE A 198 -4.27 -5.46 -17.09
N GLY A 199 -3.24 -5.10 -16.33
CA GLY A 199 -3.18 -5.32 -14.89
C GLY A 199 -2.05 -6.28 -14.50
N PRO A 200 -1.90 -6.51 -13.19
CA PRO A 200 -0.88 -7.40 -12.64
C PRO A 200 -1.23 -8.86 -12.99
N TYR A 201 -0.20 -9.63 -13.33
CA TYR A 201 -0.34 -11.02 -13.76
C TYR A 201 0.79 -11.88 -13.19
N ILE A 202 0.53 -13.16 -13.09
CA ILE A 202 1.46 -14.18 -12.64
C ILE A 202 2.09 -14.81 -13.89
N GLN A 203 3.40 -15.02 -13.89
CA GLN A 203 4.13 -15.69 -14.95
C GLN A 203 4.99 -16.80 -14.37
N LEU A 204 5.02 -17.95 -15.05
CA LEU A 204 5.96 -19.04 -14.80
C LEU A 204 7.14 -18.92 -15.76
N GLY A 205 8.36 -18.78 -15.23
CA GLY A 205 9.60 -18.64 -15.99
C GLY A 205 9.70 -17.36 -16.83
N GLU A 206 10.80 -17.23 -17.56
CA GLU A 206 11.03 -16.22 -18.59
C GLU A 206 11.06 -16.83 -19.98
N GLN A 207 10.95 -16.02 -21.03
CA GLN A 207 10.95 -16.51 -22.42
C GLN A 207 12.20 -17.36 -22.77
N LYS A 208 13.32 -17.11 -22.09
CA LYS A 208 14.58 -17.86 -22.25
C LYS A 208 14.52 -19.30 -21.71
N ASP A 209 13.57 -19.57 -20.82
CA ASP A 209 13.39 -20.87 -20.17
C ASP A 209 12.47 -21.80 -21.00
N TYR A 210 11.88 -21.27 -22.07
CA TYR A 210 11.02 -21.97 -23.01
C TYR A 210 11.68 -22.02 -24.39
N ALA A 211 11.30 -23.00 -25.22
CA ALA A 211 11.72 -23.03 -26.63
C ALA A 211 11.25 -21.76 -27.38
N GLU A 212 11.91 -21.37 -28.47
CA GLU A 212 11.62 -20.11 -29.19
C GLU A 212 10.14 -19.97 -29.63
N GLU A 213 9.43 -21.08 -29.81
CA GLU A 213 8.02 -21.11 -30.21
C GLU A 213 7.04 -21.19 -29.03
N GLU A 214 7.52 -21.51 -27.81
CA GLU A 214 6.70 -21.65 -26.61
C GLU A 214 6.65 -20.36 -25.80
N LYS A 215 5.46 -20.00 -25.31
CA LYS A 215 5.28 -18.81 -24.48
C LYS A 215 5.19 -19.19 -22.99
N PRO A 216 5.77 -18.38 -22.09
CA PRO A 216 5.62 -18.55 -20.65
C PRO A 216 4.14 -18.62 -20.26
N LYS A 217 3.79 -19.55 -19.36
CA LYS A 217 2.44 -19.63 -18.82
C LYS A 217 2.13 -18.38 -18.01
N ARG A 218 0.94 -17.83 -18.21
CA ARG A 218 0.49 -16.59 -17.54
C ARG A 218 -0.91 -16.75 -16.99
N ALA A 219 -1.15 -16.19 -15.81
CA ALA A 219 -2.46 -16.12 -15.19
C ALA A 219 -2.77 -14.70 -14.69
N GLY A 220 -4.01 -14.25 -14.88
CA GLY A 220 -4.46 -12.98 -14.31
C GLY A 220 -4.72 -13.10 -12.81
N ILE A 221 -4.47 -12.02 -12.07
CA ILE A 221 -4.86 -11.95 -10.65
C ILE A 221 -6.38 -11.63 -10.57
N PRO A 222 -7.15 -12.34 -9.72
CA PRO A 222 -8.58 -12.08 -9.53
C PRO A 222 -8.89 -10.63 -9.14
N LYS A 223 -10.07 -10.14 -9.57
CA LYS A 223 -10.53 -8.80 -9.21
C LYS A 223 -10.73 -8.68 -7.69
N GLY A 224 -10.16 -7.64 -7.09
CA GLY A 224 -10.26 -7.37 -5.64
C GLY A 224 -9.08 -7.88 -4.81
N MET A 225 -8.14 -8.60 -5.42
CA MET A 225 -6.91 -9.06 -4.77
C MET A 225 -5.74 -8.13 -5.11
N SER A 226 -4.95 -7.73 -4.11
CA SER A 226 -3.74 -6.95 -4.33
C SER A 226 -2.63 -7.87 -4.86
N PRO A 227 -1.76 -7.41 -5.78
CA PRO A 227 -0.50 -8.11 -6.10
C PRO A 227 0.33 -8.44 -4.86
N GLY A 228 0.18 -7.63 -3.81
CA GLY A 228 0.75 -7.83 -2.49
C GLY A 228 0.40 -9.18 -1.86
N ASP A 229 -0.85 -9.62 -2.03
CA ASP A 229 -1.44 -10.72 -1.27
C ASP A 229 -1.24 -12.09 -1.95
N VAL A 230 -0.61 -12.12 -3.13
CA VAL A 230 -0.44 -13.35 -3.91
C VAL A 230 0.75 -14.18 -3.42
N GLU A 231 0.48 -15.29 -2.74
CA GLU A 231 1.50 -16.25 -2.34
C GLU A 231 1.74 -17.34 -3.40
N LEU A 232 2.88 -18.06 -3.31
CA LEU A 232 3.30 -19.09 -4.28
C LEU A 232 2.22 -20.16 -4.49
N GLU A 233 1.62 -20.69 -3.43
CA GLU A 233 0.59 -21.73 -3.54
C GLU A 233 -0.62 -21.29 -4.36
N LEU A 234 -1.07 -20.04 -4.16
CA LEU A 234 -2.19 -19.48 -4.90
C LEU A 234 -1.80 -19.23 -6.35
N ALA A 235 -0.58 -18.76 -6.58
CA ALA A 235 -0.04 -18.53 -7.92
C ALA A 235 0.00 -19.81 -8.76
N LEU A 236 0.42 -20.94 -8.18
CA LEU A 236 0.41 -22.24 -8.84
C LEU A 236 -1.01 -22.71 -9.19
N LYS A 237 -1.97 -22.51 -8.29
CA LYS A 237 -3.40 -22.81 -8.57
C LYS A 237 -3.96 -21.98 -9.72
N LEU A 238 -3.58 -20.71 -9.82
CA LEU A 238 -4.02 -19.81 -10.89
C LEU A 238 -3.34 -20.14 -12.23
N LEU A 239 -2.05 -20.50 -12.21
CA LEU A 239 -1.31 -20.95 -13.40
C LEU A 239 -1.80 -22.30 -13.96
N ALA A 240 -2.46 -23.10 -13.14
CA ALA A 240 -3.09 -24.35 -13.54
C ALA A 240 -4.45 -24.16 -14.25
N LEU A 241 -4.95 -22.93 -14.40
CA LEU A 241 -6.17 -22.63 -15.14
C LEU A 241 -5.85 -22.40 -16.64
N PRO A 242 -6.77 -22.73 -17.56
CA PRO A 242 -8.08 -23.36 -17.36
C PRO A 242 -8.00 -24.86 -17.05
N ARG A 243 -8.81 -25.33 -16.10
CA ARG A 243 -8.97 -26.75 -15.77
C ARG A 243 -10.22 -27.30 -16.44
N GLN A 244 -10.09 -28.44 -17.11
CA GLN A 244 -11.25 -29.18 -17.60
C GLN A 244 -11.98 -29.82 -16.41
N VAL A 245 -13.25 -29.47 -16.23
CA VAL A 245 -14.08 -29.92 -15.08
C VAL A 245 -14.91 -31.15 -15.46
N GLY A 246 -15.21 -31.32 -16.74
CA GLY A 246 -15.98 -32.43 -17.31
C GLY A 246 -16.46 -32.06 -18.71
N ILE A 247 -17.02 -33.03 -19.42
CA ILE A 247 -17.63 -32.80 -20.73
C ILE A 247 -19.10 -32.44 -20.50
N HIS A 248 -19.58 -31.38 -21.15
CA HIS A 248 -20.97 -30.95 -21.02
C HIS A 248 -21.93 -32.01 -21.64
N PRO A 249 -23.00 -32.41 -20.92
CA PRO A 249 -23.77 -33.61 -21.23
C PRO A 249 -24.66 -33.52 -22.48
N GLU A 250 -24.96 -32.31 -22.98
CA GLU A 250 -25.87 -32.12 -24.12
C GLU A 250 -25.14 -31.87 -25.45
N ASP A 251 -23.98 -31.24 -25.44
CA ASP A 251 -23.22 -30.82 -26.63
C ASP A 251 -21.82 -31.47 -26.72
N GLY A 252 -21.33 -32.12 -25.66
CA GLY A 252 -20.06 -32.85 -25.70
C GLY A 252 -18.81 -31.98 -25.67
N GLU A 253 -18.94 -30.69 -25.39
CA GLU A 253 -17.83 -29.73 -25.31
C GLU A 253 -17.14 -29.77 -23.92
N PRO A 254 -15.83 -29.49 -23.82
CA PRO A 254 -15.01 -29.59 -22.60
C PRO A 254 -15.09 -28.41 -21.62
#